data_AF-A0A971EUF5-F1
#
_entry.id   AF-A0A971EUF5-F1
#
_cell.length_a   1.000
_cell.length_b   1.000
_cell.length_c   1.000
_cell.angle_alpha   90.00
_cell.angle_beta   90.00
_cell.angle_gamma   90.00
#
_symmetry.space_group_name_H-M   'P 1'
#
loop_
_entity.id
_entity.type
_entity.pdbx_description
1 polymer ?
#
loop_
_entity_poly.entity_id
_entity_poly.type
_entity_poly.pdbx_seq_one_letter_code
_entity_poly.pdbx_strand_id
1 'polypeptide(L)' 'MSQGRERHVIIGTAGHVDHGKTALIRALTGRDTDRLKEEKERGISIDLGFAPFRLPGGEIAGVVDVPGHERFIS' A
#
# COMPACT_ATOMS: atom_id res chain seq x y z
N MET A 1 -7.89 26.98 22.24
CA MET A 1 -7.05 26.16 21.35
C MET A 1 -7.72 24.81 21.21
N SER A 2 -8.40 24.56 20.09
CA SER A 2 -9.02 23.25 19.84
C SER A 2 -7.89 22.24 19.66
N GLN A 3 -7.76 21.29 20.58
CA GLN A 3 -6.91 20.12 20.38
C GLN A 3 -7.51 19.35 19.20
N GLY A 4 -7.03 19.62 17.99
CA GLY A 4 -7.37 18.86 16.80
C GLY A 4 -7.00 17.41 17.07
N ARG A 5 -8.00 16.53 17.14
CA ARG A 5 -7.81 15.12 17.44
C ARG A 5 -6.83 14.53 16.44
N GLU A 6 -5.65 14.08 16.88
CA GLU A 6 -4.70 13.37 16.01
C GLU A 6 -5.42 12.20 15.35
N ARG A 7 -5.56 12.27 14.03
CA ARG A 7 -6.28 11.28 13.24
C ARG A 7 -5.27 10.39 12.55
N HIS A 8 -5.08 9.19 13.11
CA HIS A 8 -4.32 8.15 12.44
C HIS A 8 -5.18 7.51 11.35
N VAL A 9 -4.69 7.51 10.11
CA VAL A 9 -5.39 6.96 8.95
C VAL A 9 -4.57 5.83 8.36
N ILE A 10 -5.19 4.66 8.21
CA ILE A 10 -4.64 3.51 7.49
C ILE A 10 -5.51 3.25 6.26
N ILE A 11 -4.88 3.09 5.10
CA ILE A 11 -5.52 2.86 3.81
C ILE A 11 -5.03 1.51 3.30
N GLY A 12 -5.90 0.50 3.28
CA GLY A 12 -5.60 -0.78 2.64
C GLY A 12 -6.00 -0.77 1.17
N THR A 13 -5.18 -1.35 0.29
CA THR A 13 -5.57 -1.63 -1.09
C THR A 13 -6.30 -2.98 -1.17
N ALA A 14 -7.34 -3.03 -1.99
CA ALA A 14 -8.07 -4.26 -2.29
C ALA A 14 -8.35 -4.34 -3.79
N GLY A 15 -8.38 -5.56 -4.34
CA GLY A 15 -8.60 -5.78 -5.76
C GLY A 15 -8.00 -7.11 -6.24
N HIS A 16 -8.48 -7.59 -7.39
CA HIS A 16 -8.03 -8.85 -8.00
C HIS A 16 -6.52 -8.84 -8.31
N VAL A 17 -5.94 -10.02 -8.53
CA VAL A 17 -4.55 -10.15 -8.99
C VAL A 17 -4.36 -9.38 -10.30
N ASP A 18 -3.16 -8.82 -10.51
CA ASP A 18 -2.76 -8.06 -11.71
C ASP A 18 -3.54 -6.78 -12.04
N HIS A 19 -4.43 -6.31 -11.15
CA HIS A 19 -5.14 -5.03 -11.32
C HIS A 19 -4.31 -3.79 -10.97
N GLY A 20 -2.98 -3.94 -10.83
CA GLY A 20 -2.08 -2.80 -10.66
C GLY A 20 -2.13 -2.08 -9.31
N LYS A 21 -2.52 -2.77 -8.22
CA LYS A 21 -2.54 -2.21 -6.85
C LYS A 21 -1.20 -1.60 -6.45
N THR A 22 -0.13 -2.38 -6.59
CA THR A 22 1.26 -1.96 -6.32
C THR A 22 1.69 -0.79 -7.20
N ALA A 23 1.33 -0.83 -8.49
CA ALA A 23 1.62 0.26 -9.42
C ALA A 23 0.93 1.57 -9.01
N LEU A 24 -0.32 1.50 -8.54
CA LEU A 24 -1.06 2.65 -8.02
C LEU A 24 -0.38 3.22 -6.76
N ILE A 25 -0.01 2.38 -5.80
CA ILE A 25 0.69 2.83 -4.58
C ILE A 25 2.01 3.50 -4.94
N ARG A 26 2.77 2.92 -5.87
CA ARG A 26 4.03 3.50 -6.34
C ARG A 26 3.81 4.86 -7.01
N ALA A 27 2.77 5.01 -7.82
CA ALA A 27 2.44 6.29 -8.44
C ALA A 27 2.03 7.35 -7.40
N LEU A 28 1.32 6.97 -6.35
CA LEU A 28 0.85 7.87 -5.29
C LEU A 28 1.93 8.24 -4.27
N THR A 29 2.81 7.30 -3.93
CA THR A 29 3.75 7.44 -2.80
C THR A 29 5.21 7.54 -3.23
N GLY A 30 5.52 7.21 -4.49
CA GLY A 30 6.89 7.06 -5.00
C GLY A 30 7.63 5.84 -4.44
N ARG A 31 6.97 4.98 -3.64
CA ARG A 31 7.59 3.81 -3.02
C ARG A 31 7.23 2.53 -3.74
N ASP A 32 8.25 1.70 -3.95
CA ASP A 32 8.10 0.33 -4.40
C ASP A 32 7.76 -0.56 -3.19
N THR A 33 6.57 -1.16 -3.20
CA THR A 33 6.08 -2.03 -2.11
C THR A 33 6.54 -3.47 -2.27
N ASP A 34 6.80 -3.92 -3.50
CA ASP A 34 7.41 -5.22 -3.79
C ASP A 34 8.91 -5.16 -3.48
N ARG A 35 9.35 -5.85 -2.42
CA ARG A 35 10.74 -5.81 -1.93
C ARG A 35 11.49 -7.08 -2.26
N LEU A 36 10.80 -8.20 -2.42
CA LEU A 36 11.41 -9.48 -2.70
C LEU A 36 11.82 -9.56 -4.18
N LYS A 37 12.96 -10.21 -4.43
CA LYS A 37 13.41 -10.47 -5.81
C LYS A 37 12.38 -11.31 -6.58
N GLU A 38 11.77 -12.28 -5.90
CA GLU A 38 10.74 -13.15 -6.47
C GLU A 38 9.48 -12.38 -6.88
N GLU A 39 9.05 -11.38 -6.10
CA GLU A 39 7.91 -10.52 -6.43
C GLU A 39 8.15 -9.79 -7.77
N LYS A 40 9.36 -9.25 -7.95
CA LYS A 40 9.74 -8.53 -9.17
C LYS A 40 9.93 -9.45 -10.37
N GLU A 41 10.50 -10.63 -10.16
CA GLU A 41 10.71 -11.62 -11.22
C GLU A 41 9.39 -12.22 -11.72
N ARG A 42 8.39 -12.36 -10.83
CA ARG A 42 7.10 -12.97 -11.15
C ARG A 42 5.99 -11.97 -11.42
N GLY A 43 6.18 -10.70 -11.08
CA GLY A 43 5.16 -9.66 -11.20
C GLY A 43 3.98 -9.85 -10.26
N ILE A 44 4.18 -10.50 -9.11
CA ILE A 44 3.14 -10.77 -8.11
C ILE A 44 3.58 -10.24 -6.75
N SER A 45 2.67 -9.65 -5.98
CA SER A 45 2.92 -9.32 -4.58
C SER A 45 2.71 -10.57 -3.71
N ILE A 46 3.69 -10.86 -2.85
CA ILE A 46 3.73 -12.05 -1.98
C ILE A 46 3.53 -11.63 -0.53
N ASP A 47 4.14 -10.52 -0.11
CA ASP A 47 4.06 -9.98 1.25
C ASP A 47 3.25 -8.68 1.31
N LEU A 48 2.89 -8.25 2.53
CA LEU A 48 2.26 -6.95 2.76
C LEU A 48 3.26 -5.82 2.49
N GLY A 49 2.86 -4.92 1.59
CA GLY A 49 3.59 -3.70 1.31
C GLY A 49 3.19 -2.56 2.22
N PHE A 50 4.12 -1.67 2.57
CA PHE A 50 3.83 -0.48 3.38
C PHE A 50 4.46 0.76 2.78
N ALA A 51 3.66 1.83 2.65
CA ALA A 51 4.12 3.12 2.16
C ALA A 51 3.44 4.29 2.90
N PRO A 52 4.21 5.29 3.41
CA PRO A 52 3.62 6.54 3.87
C PRO A 52 3.06 7.35 2.70
N PHE A 53 1.89 7.95 2.90
CA PHE A 53 1.26 8.87 1.96
C PHE A 53 0.89 10.18 2.66
N ARG A 54 1.39 11.30 2.14
CA ARG A 54 1.09 12.63 2.69
C ARG A 54 -0.23 13.12 2.12
N LEU A 55 -1.21 13.34 2.99
CA LEU A 55 -2.51 13.89 2.62
C LEU A 55 -2.42 15.41 2.38
N PRO A 56 -3.38 16.00 1.63
CA PRO A 56 -3.40 17.45 1.38
C PRO A 56 -3.45 18.32 2.64
N GLY A 57 -3.99 17.80 3.75
CA GLY A 57 -4.05 18.49 5.05
C GLY A 57 -2.72 18.48 5.82
N GLY A 58 -1.69 17.81 5.31
CA GLY A 58 -0.37 17.70 5.94
C GLY A 58 -0.19 16.46 6.81
N GLU A 59 -1.25 15.72 7.10
CA GLU A 59 -1.20 14.45 7.83
C GLU A 59 -0.54 13.34 7.01
N ILE A 60 -0.02 12.32 7.70
CA ILE A 60 0.54 11.13 7.08
C ILE A 60 -0.44 9.97 7.28
N ALA A 61 -0.88 9.37 6.17
CA ALA A 61 -1.58 8.11 6.14
C ALA A 61 -0.59 6.95 5.91
N GLY A 62 -0.85 5.81 6.55
CA GLY A 62 -0.18 4.55 6.22
C GLY A 62 -0.95 3.83 5.12
N VAL A 63 -0.30 3.56 3.98
CA VAL A 63 -0.87 2.74 2.90
C VAL A 63 -0.35 1.31 3.05
N VAL A 64 -1.26 0.35 3.01
CA VAL A 64 -0.98 -1.09 3.08
C VAL A 64 -1.32 -1.72 1.73
N ASP A 65 -0.32 -2.29 1.06
CA ASP A 65 -0.49 -3.08 -0.14
C ASP A 65 -0.83 -4.52 0.24
N VAL A 66 -2.02 -5.00 -0.16
CA VAL A 66 -2.46 -6.36 0.16
C VAL A 66 -2.27 -7.26 -1.06
N PRO A 67 -1.58 -8.41 -0.93
CA PRO A 67 -1.42 -9.35 -2.03
C PRO A 67 -2.79 -9.86 -2.48
N GLY A 68 -3.07 -9.77 -3.78
CA GLY A 68 -4.38 -10.12 -4.35
C GLY A 68 -4.53 -11.59 -4.76
N HIS A 69 -3.49 -12.39 -4.59
CA HIS A 69 -3.48 -13.78 -5.05
C HIS A 69 -4.08 -14.70 -3.96
N GLU A 70 -5.12 -15.47 -4.31
CA GLU A 70 -5.93 -16.27 -3.37
C GLU A 70 -5.12 -17.24 -2.50
N ARG A 71 -3.94 -17.68 -2.94
CA ARG A 71 -3.06 -18.55 -2.13
C ARG A 71 -2.32 -17.85 -0.97
N PHE A 72 -2.36 -16.52 -0.88
CA PHE A 72 -1.71 -15.75 0.18
C PHE A 72 -2.71 -15.05 1.11
N ILE A 73 -4.01 -15.21 0.84
CA ILE A 73 -5.11 -14.84 1.73
C ILE A 73 -5.69 -16.17 2.24
N SER A 74 -5.06 -16.77 3.25
CA SER A 74 -5.59 -17.94 3.98
C SER A 74 -5.56 -17.71 5.47
#